data_AF-A0A1B2ABS9-F1
#
_entry.id   AF-A0A1B2ABS9-F1
#
_cell.length_a   1.000
_cell.length_b   1.000
_cell.length_c   1.000
_cell.angle_alpha   90.00
_cell.angle_beta   90.00
_cell.angle_gamma   90.00
#
_symmetry.space_group_name_H-M   'P 1'
#
loop_
_entity.id
_entity.type
_entity.pdbx_description
1 polymer ?
#
loop_
_entity_poly.entity_id
_entity_poly.type
_entity_poly.pdbx_seq_one_letter_code
_entity_poly.pdbx_strand_id
1 'polypeptide(L)'
;MITESHYWKKPLLAGAKAIRKYMDTENVSEAEFARIEREIFIGFYSIRKLLEALGKVSAETRDMKVALRRYNKRADQPTLALRLSGNLARLLRTGGPT
;
A
#
# COMPACT_ATOMS: atom_id res chain seq x y z
N MET A 1 12.67 21.57 1.05
CA MET A 1 11.40 21.93 1.74
C MET A 1 10.26 21.80 0.73
N ILE A 2 9.38 20.80 0.85
CA ILE A 2 8.20 20.68 -0.04
C ILE A 2 7.02 21.28 0.70
N THR A 3 6.75 22.57 0.50
CA THR A 3 5.67 23.33 1.16
C THR A 3 4.29 22.96 0.63
N GLU A 4 4.19 22.50 -0.61
CA GLU A 4 2.90 22.21 -1.23
C GLU A 4 2.47 20.77 -1.04
N SER A 5 1.39 20.58 -0.28
CA SER A 5 0.77 19.26 -0.08
C SER A 5 0.23 18.64 -1.38
N HIS A 6 0.04 19.47 -2.41
CA HIS A 6 -0.50 19.10 -3.71
C HIS A 6 0.25 17.93 -4.37
N TYR A 7 1.58 17.99 -4.37
CA TYR A 7 2.41 17.08 -5.17
C TYR A 7 2.38 15.63 -4.69
N TRP A 8 2.18 15.38 -3.39
CA TRP A 8 2.06 14.03 -2.85
C TRP A 8 0.61 13.62 -2.63
N LYS A 9 -0.28 14.56 -2.33
CA LYS A 9 -1.69 14.26 -2.07
C LYS A 9 -2.44 13.86 -3.34
N LYS A 10 -2.23 14.58 -4.44
CA LYS A 10 -2.89 14.30 -5.73
C LYS A 10 -2.61 12.87 -6.25
N PRO A 11 -1.35 12.40 -6.36
CA PRO A 11 -1.08 11.04 -6.83
C PRO A 11 -1.61 9.97 -5.86
N LEU A 12 -1.53 10.19 -4.54
CA LEU A 12 -2.10 9.25 -3.56
C LEU A 12 -3.61 9.08 -3.71
N LEU A 13 -4.34 10.18 -3.90
CA LEU A 13 -5.79 10.13 -4.13
C LEU A 13 -6.13 9.49 -5.48
N ALA A 14 -5.34 9.76 -6.52
CA ALA A 14 -5.52 9.14 -7.83
C ALA A 14 -5.30 7.61 -7.77
N GLY A 15 -4.23 7.16 -7.10
CA GLY A 15 -3.95 5.74 -6.88
C GLY A 15 -5.05 5.06 -6.07
N ALA A 16 -5.51 5.69 -4.98
CA ALA A 16 -6.63 5.17 -4.18
C ALA A 16 -7.92 5.03 -5.00
N LYS A 17 -8.24 6.01 -5.86
CA LYS A 17 -9.38 5.95 -6.78
C LYS A 17 -9.24 4.82 -7.79
N ALA A 18 -8.03 4.63 -8.33
CA ALA A 18 -7.73 3.54 -9.26
C ALA A 18 -7.93 2.18 -8.58
N ILE A 19 -7.37 1.96 -7.40
CA ILE A 19 -7.52 0.70 -6.65
C ILE A 19 -9.01 0.43 -6.35
N ARG A 20 -9.75 1.45 -5.90
CA ARG A 20 -11.18 1.31 -5.57
C ARG A 20 -12.02 0.85 -6.76
N LYS A 21 -11.67 1.25 -7.99
CA LYS A 21 -12.36 0.82 -9.21
C LYS A 21 -12.33 -0.71 -9.38
N TYR A 22 -11.26 -1.36 -8.92
CA TYR A 22 -11.03 -2.78 -9.10
C TYR A 22 -11.46 -3.64 -7.90
N MET A 23 -11.89 -3.03 -6.79
CA MET A 23 -12.25 -3.78 -5.57
C MET A 23 -13.42 -4.73 -5.76
N ASP A 24 -14.37 -4.38 -6.62
CA ASP A 24 -15.59 -5.16 -6.88
C ASP A 24 -15.52 -5.90 -8.24
N THR A 25 -14.36 -5.92 -8.89
CA THR A 25 -14.18 -6.56 -10.20
C THR A 25 -13.71 -8.00 -10.01
N GLU A 26 -14.50 -8.96 -10.49
CA GLU A 26 -14.17 -10.40 -10.38
C GLU A 26 -13.05 -10.83 -11.34
N ASN A 27 -12.96 -10.22 -12.52
CA ASN A 27 -11.99 -10.56 -13.57
C ASN A 27 -11.07 -9.37 -13.85
N VAL A 28 -9.92 -9.33 -13.18
CA VAL A 28 -8.87 -8.33 -13.39
C VAL A 28 -7.80 -8.93 -14.28
N SER A 29 -7.47 -8.28 -15.39
CA SER A 29 -6.39 -8.74 -16.28
C SER A 29 -5.00 -8.63 -15.62
N GLU A 30 -4.00 -9.36 -16.11
CA GLU A 30 -2.64 -9.28 -15.56
C GLU A 30 -2.05 -7.86 -15.59
N ALA A 31 -2.33 -7.10 -16.67
CA ALA A 31 -1.87 -5.72 -16.79
C ALA A 31 -2.54 -4.79 -15.75
N GLU A 32 -3.83 -4.99 -15.49
CA GLU A 32 -4.55 -4.25 -14.44
C GLU A 32 -4.07 -4.68 -13.05
N PHE A 33 -3.78 -5.96 -12.86
CA PHE A 33 -3.22 -6.48 -11.62
C PHE A 33 -1.86 -5.84 -11.33
N ALA A 34 -0.93 -5.83 -12.30
CA ALA A 34 0.36 -5.16 -12.17
C ALA A 34 0.22 -3.66 -11.89
N ARG A 35 -0.79 -3.00 -12.48
CA ARG A 35 -1.10 -1.60 -12.18
C ARG A 35 -1.56 -1.42 -10.73
N ILE A 36 -2.47 -2.26 -10.24
CA ILE A 36 -2.92 -2.22 -8.84
C ILE A 36 -1.74 -2.43 -7.90
N GLU A 37 -0.89 -3.41 -8.17
CA GLU A 37 0.28 -3.73 -7.37
C GLU A 37 1.25 -2.53 -7.28
N ARG A 38 1.52 -1.89 -8.43
CA ARG A 38 2.32 -0.65 -8.50
C ARG A 38 1.71 0.48 -7.65
N GLU A 39 0.40 0.73 -7.76
CA GLU A 39 -0.28 1.78 -6.99
C GLU A 39 -0.23 1.50 -5.48
N ILE A 40 -0.39 0.25 -5.06
CA ILE A 40 -0.27 -0.17 -3.66
C ILE A 40 1.14 0.10 -3.14
N PHE A 41 2.17 -0.29 -3.89
CA PHE A 41 3.55 -0.08 -3.49
C PHE A 41 3.92 1.39 -3.37
N ILE A 42 3.57 2.19 -4.38
CA ILE A 42 3.81 3.64 -4.35
C ILE A 42 3.05 4.27 -3.19
N GLY A 43 1.81 3.84 -2.95
CA GLY A 43 0.99 4.29 -1.83
C GLY A 43 1.67 4.06 -0.48
N PHE A 44 2.06 2.82 -0.17
CA PHE A 44 2.75 2.49 1.08
C PHE A 44 4.09 3.22 1.23
N TYR A 45 4.89 3.27 0.16
CA TYR A 45 6.15 4.01 0.17
C TYR A 45 5.94 5.49 0.49
N SER A 46 4.96 6.12 -0.16
CA SER A 46 4.66 7.54 0.02
C SER A 46 4.14 7.83 1.42
N ILE A 47 3.24 6.99 1.95
CA ILE A 47 2.75 7.11 3.34
C ILE A 47 3.92 7.02 4.31
N ARG A 48 4.80 6.02 4.18
CA ARG A 48 6.00 5.90 5.03
C ARG A 48 6.86 7.17 4.96
N LYS A 49 7.11 7.70 3.77
CA LYS A 49 7.89 8.94 3.59
C LYS A 49 7.22 10.16 4.21
N LEU A 50 5.89 10.24 4.18
CA LEU A 50 5.14 11.30 4.83
C LEU A 50 5.20 11.20 6.36
N LEU A 51 5.18 9.98 6.91
CA LEU A 51 5.34 9.75 8.35
C LEU A 51 6.77 10.03 8.84
N GLU A 52 7.78 9.72 8.02
CA GLU A 52 9.20 10.05 8.30
C GLU A 52 9.48 11.56 8.21
N ALA A 53 8.78 12.27 7.32
CA ALA A 53 8.93 13.71 7.15
C ALA A 53 8.19 14.48 8.26
N LEU A 54 8.92 14.78 9.35
CA LEU A 54 8.43 15.58 10.47
C LEU A 54 7.69 16.84 9.99
N GLY A 55 6.45 17.02 10.48
CA GLY A 55 5.61 18.18 10.16
C GLY A 55 4.81 18.10 8.85
N LYS A 56 4.85 16.98 8.10
CA LYS A 56 3.99 16.78 6.91
C LYS A 56 2.66 16.11 7.21
N VAL A 57 2.59 15.37 8.32
CA VAL A 57 1.40 14.68 8.80
C VAL A 57 1.14 15.15 10.23
N SER A 58 -0.13 15.43 10.57
CA SER A 58 -0.50 15.80 11.93
C SER A 58 -0.30 14.62 12.89
N ALA A 59 -0.03 14.89 14.17
CA ALA A 59 0.08 13.83 15.17
C ALA A 59 -1.19 12.96 15.21
N GLU A 60 -2.36 13.58 15.11
CA GLU A 60 -3.65 12.89 15.01
C GLU A 60 -3.71 11.91 13.83
N THR A 61 -3.27 12.32 12.64
CA THR A 61 -3.27 11.44 11.46
C THR A 61 -2.23 10.33 11.58
N ARG A 62 -1.06 10.62 12.16
CA ARG A 62 0.00 9.63 12.39
C ARG A 62 -0.45 8.55 13.38
N ASP A 63 -1.17 8.95 14.41
CA ASP A 63 -1.55 8.07 15.52
C ASP A 63 -2.93 7.40 15.27
N MET A 64 -3.56 7.69 14.13
CA MET A 64 -4.82 7.10 13.70
C MET A 64 -4.69 5.59 13.48
N LYS A 65 -5.50 4.82 14.20
CA LYS A 65 -5.58 3.37 14.02
C LYS A 65 -6.56 3.04 12.91
N VAL A 66 -6.10 2.30 11.91
CA VAL A 66 -6.93 1.81 10.81
C VAL A 66 -7.29 0.35 11.05
N ALA A 67 -8.59 0.04 11.08
CA ALA A 67 -9.05 -1.34 11.17
C ALA A 67 -8.74 -2.09 9.88
N LEU A 68 -7.96 -3.17 9.98
CA LEU A 68 -7.61 -4.00 8.83
C LEU A 68 -8.55 -5.20 8.75
N ARG A 69 -9.18 -5.39 7.60
CA ARG A 69 -9.88 -6.64 7.26
C ARG A 69 -8.89 -7.57 6.58
N ARG A 70 -8.65 -8.74 7.18
CA ARG A 70 -7.82 -9.79 6.58
C ARG A 70 -8.69 -10.64 5.65
N TYR A 71 -8.26 -10.78 4.41
CA TYR A 71 -8.84 -11.73 3.47
C TYR A 71 -7.93 -12.96 3.39
N ASN A 72 -8.52 -14.15 3.54
CA ASN A 72 -7.78 -15.40 3.39
C ASN A 72 -7.53 -15.68 1.92
N LYS A 73 -6.37 -16.28 1.63
CA LYS A 73 -6.05 -16.75 0.29
C LYS A 73 -7.10 -17.78 -0.15
N ARG A 74 -7.67 -17.62 -1.35
CA ARG A 74 -8.50 -18.68 -1.95
C ARG A 74 -7.58 -19.86 -2.32
N ALA A 75 -8.04 -21.09 -2.07
CA ALA A 75 -7.24 -22.30 -2.25
C ALA A 75 -6.66 -22.43 -3.69
N ASP A 76 -7.40 -21.91 -4.67
CA ASP A 76 -7.10 -22.02 -6.10
C ASP A 76 -6.31 -20.84 -6.69
N GLN A 77 -5.98 -19.83 -5.87
CA GLN A 77 -5.15 -18.72 -6.33
C GLN A 77 -3.68 -19.11 -6.27
N PRO A 78 -2.85 -18.83 -7.29
CA PRO A 78 -1.40 -18.94 -7.15
C PRO A 78 -0.98 -18.07 -5.97
N THR A 79 -0.07 -18.58 -5.13
CA THR A 79 0.56 -17.72 -4.13
C THR A 79 1.19 -16.60 -4.91
N LEU A 80 0.75 -15.35 -4.71
CA LEU A 80 1.46 -14.17 -5.19
C LEU A 80 2.83 -14.24 -4.53
N ALA A 81 3.76 -14.91 -5.21
CA ALA A 81 5.17 -14.78 -4.98
C ALA A 81 5.48 -13.37 -5.49
N LEU A 82 5.11 -12.39 -4.67
CA LEU A 82 5.91 -11.22 -4.45
C LEU A 82 7.35 -11.73 -4.43
N ARG A 83 8.01 -11.68 -5.59
CA ARG A 83 9.43 -11.95 -5.77
C ARG A 83 10.16 -10.76 -5.16
N LEU A 84 9.87 -10.51 -3.89
CA LEU A 84 10.61 -9.66 -3.01
C LEU A 84 11.93 -10.40 -2.85
N SER A 85 12.94 -9.89 -3.56
CA SER A 85 14.34 -10.11 -3.23
C SER A 85 14.48 -10.21 -1.69
N GLY A 86 15.15 -11.27 -1.24
CA GLY A 86 14.85 -12.07 -0.03
C GLY A 86 14.84 -11.39 1.35
N ASN A 87 14.90 -10.07 1.45
CA ASN A 87 14.87 -9.36 2.72
C ASN A 87 13.45 -8.95 3.18
N LEU A 88 12.53 -8.62 2.27
CA LEU A 88 11.22 -8.10 2.66
C LEU A 88 10.21 -9.20 3.06
N ALA A 89 10.32 -10.38 2.44
CA ALA A 89 9.49 -11.53 2.79
C ALA A 89 9.85 -12.14 4.17
N ARG A 90 11.03 -11.82 4.72
CA ARG A 90 11.40 -12.17 6.09
C ARG A 90 10.71 -11.25 7.09
N LEU A 91 10.72 -9.94 6.80
CA LEU A 91 10.14 -8.89 7.65
C LEU A 91 8.62 -9.02 7.85
N LEU A 92 7.89 -9.53 6.86
CA LEU A 92 6.42 -9.65 6.93
C LEU A 92 5.93 -10.96 7.56
N ARG A 93 6.81 -11.97 7.73
CA ARG A 93 6.47 -13.25 8.39
C ARG A 93 6.82 -13.26 9.86
N THR A 94 7.86 -12.54 10.25
CA THR A 94 8.19 -12.31 11.65
C THR A 94 7.45 -11.05 12.09
N GLY A 95 6.20 -11.21 12.56
CA GLY A 95 5.83 -10.41 13.73
C GLY A 95 6.98 -10.55 14.73
N GLY A 96 7.55 -9.44 15.19
CA GLY A 96 8.76 -9.45 16.01
C GLY A 96 8.69 -10.50 17.12
N PRO A 97 9.83 -11.08 17.52
CA PRO A 97 10.58 -10.39 18.58
C PRO A 97 12.11 -10.58 18.53
N THR A 98 12.85 -9.55 18.94
CA THR A 98 13.62 -9.47 20.20
C THR A 98 13.95 -8.01 20.45
#